data_AF-A0A3D5CNC3-F1
#
_entry.id   AF-A0A3D5CNC3-F1
#
_cell.length_a   1.000
_cell.length_b   1.000
_cell.length_c   1.000
_cell.angle_alpha   90.00
_cell.angle_beta   90.00
_cell.angle_gamma   90.00
#
_symmetry.space_group_name_H-M   'P 1'
#
loop_
_entity.id
_entity.type
_entity.pdbx_description
1 polymer ?
#
loop_
_entity_poly.entity_id
_entity_poly.type
_entity_poly.pdbx_seq_one_letter_code
_entity_poly.pdbx_strand_id
1 'polypeptide(L)'
;MNWVLGHIAVYRDAMLACNSQAPLLTEEQRRPYSYGSQPITANSTCVELSVLIDRLNESYRIVSDWLLADPDNMLETPPKYIDLHPDYGPSIIENLGFLCWHECNHVGELHALGELAEVQSSKLPVG
;
A
#
# COMPACT_ATOMS: atom_id res chain seq x y z
N MET A 1 12.48 4.31 0.42
CA MET A 1 12.00 2.91 0.31
C MET A 1 10.88 2.60 1.30
N ASN A 2 11.09 2.77 2.63
CA ASN A 2 10.05 2.50 3.63
C ASN A 2 8.74 3.29 3.45
N TRP A 3 8.81 4.53 2.93
CA TRP A 3 7.60 5.32 2.67
C TRP A 3 6.70 4.66 1.61
N VAL A 4 7.29 4.20 0.49
CA VAL A 4 6.52 3.57 -0.60
C VAL A 4 5.86 2.27 -0.16
N LEU A 5 6.58 1.43 0.59
CA LEU A 5 6.01 0.19 1.14
C LEU A 5 4.86 0.47 2.13
N GLY A 6 5.03 1.46 3.00
CA GLY A 6 3.95 1.87 3.89
C GLY A 6 2.76 2.48 3.14
N HIS A 7 3.01 3.22 2.05
CA HIS A 7 1.97 3.79 1.21
C HIS A 7 1.13 2.70 0.53
N ILE A 8 1.79 1.67 -0.03
CA ILE A 8 1.10 0.49 -0.57
C ILE A 8 0.28 -0.20 0.54
N ALA A 9 0.84 -0.36 1.74
CA ALA A 9 0.14 -1.01 2.85
C ALA A 9 -1.13 -0.24 3.28
N VAL A 10 -1.12 1.09 3.26
CA VAL A 10 -2.33 1.92 3.50
C VAL A 10 -3.41 1.64 2.45
N TYR A 11 -3.04 1.48 1.18
CA TYR A 11 -4.00 1.22 0.10
C TYR A 11 -4.47 -0.25 0.06
N ARG A 12 -3.67 -1.18 0.59
CA ARG A 12 -4.11 -2.56 0.83
C ARG A 12 -5.25 -2.64 1.84
N ASP A 13 -5.28 -1.78 2.86
CA ASP A 13 -6.42 -1.70 3.77
C ASP A 13 -7.72 -1.28 3.05
N ALA A 14 -7.62 -0.49 1.98
CA ALA A 14 -8.79 -0.16 1.17
C ALA A 14 -9.29 -1.34 0.33
N MET A 15 -8.38 -2.19 -0.19
CA MET A 15 -8.77 -3.46 -0.82
C MET A 15 -9.45 -4.40 0.17
N LEU A 16 -8.94 -4.47 1.41
CA LEU A 16 -9.51 -5.27 2.49
C LEU A 16 -10.93 -4.80 2.86
N ALA A 17 -11.17 -3.50 2.86
CA ALA A 17 -12.50 -2.95 3.11
C ALA A 17 -13.55 -3.43 2.09
N CYS A 18 -13.18 -3.67 0.82
CA CYS A 18 -14.08 -4.26 -0.19
C CYS A 18 -14.58 -5.68 0.18
N ASN A 19 -13.85 -6.38 1.06
CA ASN A 19 -14.24 -7.67 1.64
C ASN A 19 -14.72 -7.52 3.10
N SER A 20 -15.17 -6.34 3.51
CA SER A 20 -15.60 -6.03 4.89
C SER A 20 -14.57 -6.36 5.97
N GLN A 21 -13.29 -6.45 5.62
CA GLN A 21 -12.21 -6.70 6.56
C GLN A 21 -11.81 -5.40 7.26
N ALA A 22 -11.36 -5.52 8.51
CA ALA A 22 -10.76 -4.41 9.23
C ALA A 22 -9.37 -4.07 8.64
N PRO A 23 -8.93 -2.80 8.74
CA PRO A 23 -7.56 -2.43 8.36
C PRO A 23 -6.53 -3.17 9.21
N LEU A 24 -5.42 -3.58 8.60
CA LEU A 24 -4.32 -4.24 9.28
C LEU A 24 -3.36 -3.25 9.94
N LEU A 25 -3.33 -2.00 9.46
CA LEU A 25 -2.58 -0.91 10.09
C LEU A 25 -3.49 -0.09 11.02
N THR A 26 -2.98 0.17 12.22
CA THR A 26 -3.60 1.16 13.13
C THR A 26 -3.52 2.57 12.53
N GLU A 27 -4.39 3.47 12.99
CA GLU A 27 -4.39 4.87 12.51
C GLU A 27 -3.02 5.55 12.66
N GLU A 28 -2.35 5.34 13.79
CA GLU A 28 -1.00 5.86 14.03
C GLU A 28 0.03 5.30 13.03
N GLN A 29 -0.09 4.01 12.69
CA GLN A 29 0.78 3.36 11.72
C GLN A 29 0.53 3.82 10.28
N ARG A 30 -0.72 4.16 9.92
CA ARG A 30 -1.06 4.66 8.58
C ARG A 30 -0.63 6.10 8.34
N ARG A 31 -0.78 6.95 9.36
CA ARG A 31 -0.58 8.42 9.26
C ARG A 31 0.71 8.86 8.54
N PRO A 32 1.89 8.23 8.73
CA PRO A 32 3.12 8.64 8.05
C PRO A 32 3.14 8.33 6.55
N TYR A 33 2.19 7.53 6.06
CA TYR A 33 2.16 7.01 4.69
C TYR A 33 0.89 7.39 3.93
N SER A 34 -0.10 8.00 4.58
CA SER A 34 -1.31 8.49 3.92
C SER A 34 -1.00 9.54 2.84
N TYR A 35 -1.94 9.75 1.92
CA TYR A 35 -1.79 10.74 0.86
C TYR A 35 -1.45 12.13 1.42
N GLY A 36 -0.47 12.80 0.81
CA GLY A 36 0.00 14.13 1.26
C GLY A 36 0.88 14.12 2.52
N SER A 37 1.22 12.93 3.06
CA SER A 37 2.17 12.82 4.17
C SER A 37 3.56 13.35 3.80
N GLN A 38 4.28 13.80 4.83
CA GLN A 38 5.65 14.29 4.66
C GLN A 38 6.63 13.13 4.41
N PRO A 39 7.72 13.36 3.67
CA PRO A 39 8.75 12.35 3.48
C PRO A 39 9.31 11.82 4.80
N ILE A 40 9.57 10.51 4.85
CA ILE A 40 10.27 9.88 5.98
C ILE A 40 11.76 10.22 5.89
N THR A 41 12.28 10.80 6.96
CA THR A 41 13.70 11.13 7.16
C THR A 41 14.30 10.27 8.28
N ALA A 42 15.61 10.34 8.49
CA ALA A 42 16.29 9.58 9.55
C ALA A 42 15.74 9.82 10.97
N ASN A 43 15.09 10.97 11.21
CA ASN A 43 14.53 11.33 12.51
C ASN A 43 13.00 11.13 12.57
N SER A 44 12.38 10.64 11.48
CA SER A 44 10.95 10.43 11.43
C SER A 44 10.57 9.15 12.17
N THR A 45 9.56 9.23 13.04
CA THR A 45 8.88 8.03 13.54
C THR A 45 8.16 7.35 12.38
N CYS A 46 8.50 6.10 12.11
CA CYS A 46 7.86 5.30 11.07
C CYS A 46 7.71 3.85 11.54
N VAL A 47 6.89 3.08 10.84
CA VAL A 47 6.67 1.67 11.14
C VAL A 47 7.89 0.87 10.72
N GLU A 48 8.28 -0.08 11.56
CA GLU A 48 9.36 -1.01 11.28
C GLU A 48 9.15 -1.74 9.95
N LEU A 49 10.22 -1.89 9.17
CA LEU A 49 10.14 -2.48 7.83
C LEU A 49 9.58 -3.91 7.88
N SER A 50 9.99 -4.72 8.86
CA SER A 50 9.49 -6.08 9.04
C SER A 50 7.97 -6.11 9.24
N VAL A 51 7.44 -5.18 10.05
CA VAL A 51 6.00 -5.04 10.26
C VAL A 51 5.28 -4.69 8.96
N LEU A 52 5.83 -3.77 8.15
CA LEU A 52 5.25 -3.44 6.85
C LEU A 52 5.21 -4.67 5.91
N ILE A 53 6.29 -5.44 5.85
CA ILE A 53 6.36 -6.66 5.02
C ILE A 53 5.34 -7.69 5.51
N ASP A 54 5.22 -7.92 6.81
CA ASP A 54 4.25 -8.85 7.38
C ASP A 54 2.81 -8.43 7.03
N ARG A 55 2.51 -7.13 7.09
CA ARG A 55 1.18 -6.59 6.77
C ARG A 55 0.86 -6.69 5.28
N LEU A 56 1.84 -6.43 4.41
CA LEU A 56 1.70 -6.62 2.96
C LEU A 56 1.44 -8.09 2.62
N ASN A 57 2.21 -9.02 3.17
CA ASN A 57 2.02 -10.46 2.95
C ASN A 57 0.63 -10.94 3.42
N GLU A 58 0.20 -10.51 4.62
CA GLU A 58 -1.10 -10.90 5.15
C GLU A 58 -2.25 -10.31 4.32
N SER A 59 -2.15 -9.04 3.92
CA SER A 59 -3.15 -8.42 3.05
C SER A 59 -3.24 -9.10 1.68
N TYR A 60 -2.10 -9.49 1.11
CA TYR A 60 -2.04 -10.23 -0.16
C TYR A 60 -2.78 -11.56 -0.03
N ARG A 61 -2.53 -12.31 1.05
CA ARG A 61 -3.18 -13.59 1.31
C ARG A 61 -4.69 -13.41 1.41
N ILE A 62 -5.16 -12.50 2.27
CA ILE A 62 -6.59 -12.26 2.50
C ILE A 62 -7.30 -11.82 1.20
N VAL A 63 -6.73 -10.85 0.49
CA VAL A 63 -7.32 -10.34 -0.76
C VAL A 63 -7.33 -11.42 -1.83
N SER A 64 -6.23 -12.17 -1.99
CA SER A 64 -6.16 -13.24 -3.00
C SER A 64 -7.14 -14.38 -2.70
N ASP A 65 -7.21 -14.83 -1.45
CA ASP A 65 -8.16 -15.86 -1.01
C ASP A 65 -9.61 -15.44 -1.30
N TRP A 66 -9.94 -14.17 -1.01
CA TRP A 66 -11.26 -13.60 -1.30
C TRP A 66 -11.56 -13.55 -2.81
N LEU A 67 -10.64 -13.04 -3.62
CA LEU A 67 -10.84 -12.95 -5.08
C LEU A 67 -10.97 -14.33 -5.74
N LEU A 68 -10.18 -15.31 -5.28
CA LEU A 68 -10.24 -16.69 -5.78
C LEU A 68 -11.51 -17.44 -5.36
N ALA A 69 -12.20 -16.96 -4.31
CA ALA A 69 -13.48 -17.50 -3.88
C ALA A 69 -14.68 -17.01 -4.73
N ASP A 70 -14.43 -16.18 -5.74
CA ASP A 70 -15.44 -15.63 -6.66
C ASP A 70 -16.60 -14.90 -5.94
N PRO A 71 -16.30 -13.75 -5.30
CA PRO A 71 -17.27 -13.06 -4.47
C PRO A 71 -18.36 -12.40 -5.31
N ASP A 72 -19.59 -12.43 -4.82
CA ASP A 72 -20.78 -11.93 -5.52
C ASP A 72 -21.02 -10.42 -5.37
N ASN A 73 -20.19 -9.71 -4.60
CA ASN A 73 -20.34 -8.28 -4.31
C ASN A 73 -19.62 -7.36 -5.31
N MET A 74 -19.03 -7.88 -6.39
CA MET A 74 -18.17 -7.11 -7.31
C MET A 74 -18.82 -5.88 -7.95
N LEU A 75 -20.15 -5.89 -8.11
CA LEU A 75 -20.93 -4.79 -8.68
C LEU A 75 -21.48 -3.82 -7.63
N GLU A 76 -21.25 -4.07 -6.34
CA GLU A 76 -21.68 -3.19 -5.26
C GLU A 76 -20.83 -1.92 -5.21
N THR A 77 -21.36 -0.89 -4.56
CA THR A 77 -20.62 0.36 -4.31
C THR A 77 -19.45 0.11 -3.35
N PRO A 78 -18.22 0.53 -3.69
CA PRO A 78 -17.07 0.33 -2.82
C PRO A 78 -17.21 1.16 -1.53
N PRO A 79 -16.64 0.68 -0.41
CA PRO A 79 -16.59 1.45 0.82
C PRO A 79 -15.76 2.73 0.63
N LYS A 80 -16.22 3.84 1.23
CA LYS A 80 -15.43 5.07 1.26
C LYS A 80 -14.29 4.92 2.25
N TYR A 81 -13.05 4.93 1.74
CA TYR A 81 -11.85 4.87 2.56
C TYR A 81 -11.19 6.24 2.63
N ILE A 82 -10.80 6.66 3.83
CA ILE A 82 -10.47 8.07 4.18
C ILE A 82 -9.31 8.64 3.35
N ASP A 83 -8.39 7.79 2.91
CA ASP A 83 -7.18 8.19 2.19
C ASP A 83 -7.27 7.99 0.66
N LEU A 84 -8.43 7.55 0.14
CA LEU A 84 -8.68 7.40 -1.28
C LEU A 84 -9.33 8.66 -1.86
N HIS A 85 -8.88 9.11 -3.03
CA HIS A 85 -9.65 10.07 -3.81
C HIS A 85 -11.06 9.48 -4.03
N PRO A 86 -12.14 10.25 -3.86
CA PRO A 86 -13.50 9.71 -3.71
C PRO A 86 -14.08 8.91 -4.90
N ASP A 87 -13.36 8.77 -6.01
CA ASP A 87 -13.92 8.36 -7.31
C ASP A 87 -13.01 7.39 -8.09
N TYR A 88 -12.55 6.31 -7.45
CA TYR A 88 -11.78 5.26 -8.14
C TYR A 88 -12.65 4.23 -8.88
N GLY A 89 -13.96 4.50 -8.98
CA GLY A 89 -14.93 3.70 -9.74
C GLY A 89 -16.24 3.53 -8.96
N PRO A 90 -17.39 3.41 -9.65
CA PRO A 90 -18.68 3.23 -8.98
C PRO A 90 -18.89 1.82 -8.40
N SER A 91 -18.11 0.83 -8.81
CA SER A 91 -18.19 -0.56 -8.31
C SER A 91 -16.91 -1.05 -7.62
N ILE A 92 -17.03 -2.11 -6.81
CA ILE A 92 -15.89 -2.78 -6.18
C ILE A 92 -14.86 -3.24 -7.22
N ILE A 93 -15.29 -3.82 -8.35
CA ILE A 93 -14.37 -4.28 -9.39
C ILE A 93 -13.57 -3.14 -10.03
N GLU A 94 -14.21 -1.99 -10.29
CA GLU A 94 -13.52 -0.81 -10.84
C GLU A 94 -12.54 -0.22 -9.83
N ASN A 95 -12.96 -0.12 -8.56
CA ASN A 95 -12.10 0.35 -7.47
C ASN A 95 -10.87 -0.56 -7.29
N LEU A 96 -11.05 -1.88 -7.32
CA LEU A 96 -9.94 -2.84 -7.27
C LEU A 96 -9.00 -2.72 -8.47
N GLY A 97 -9.56 -2.49 -9.67
CA GLY A 97 -8.78 -2.24 -10.87
C GLY A 97 -7.85 -1.02 -10.71
N PHE A 98 -8.38 0.07 -10.17
CA PHE A 98 -7.58 1.25 -9.85
C PHE A 98 -6.52 0.95 -8.78
N LEU A 99 -6.90 0.30 -7.67
CA LEU A 99 -5.97 -0.01 -6.58
C LEU A 99 -4.82 -0.92 -7.04
N CYS A 100 -5.08 -1.84 -7.96
CA CYS A 100 -4.07 -2.68 -8.59
C CYS A 100 -3.11 -1.86 -9.46
N TRP A 101 -3.61 -0.92 -10.26
CA TRP A 101 -2.78 0.01 -11.02
C TRP A 101 -1.91 0.89 -10.10
N HIS A 102 -2.51 1.44 -9.04
CA HIS A 102 -1.83 2.29 -8.06
C HIS A 102 -0.65 1.56 -7.40
N GLU A 103 -0.87 0.33 -6.95
CA GLU A 103 0.19 -0.50 -6.39
C GLU A 103 1.29 -0.80 -7.43
N CYS A 104 0.92 -1.21 -8.65
CA CYS A 104 1.89 -1.47 -9.72
C CYS A 104 2.76 -0.24 -10.01
N ASN A 105 2.18 0.96 -10.02
CA ASN A 105 2.91 2.21 -10.21
C ASN A 105 3.95 2.42 -9.11
N HIS A 106 3.58 2.22 -7.84
CA HIS A 106 4.48 2.37 -6.69
C HIS A 106 5.54 1.25 -6.59
N VAL A 107 5.23 0.03 -7.03
CA VAL A 107 6.24 -1.02 -7.16
C VAL A 107 7.30 -0.63 -8.20
N GLY A 108 6.92 0.03 -9.29
CA GLY A 108 7.87 0.61 -10.25
C GLY A 108 8.81 1.64 -9.61
N GLU A 109 8.30 2.48 -8.72
CA GLU A 109 9.12 3.45 -7.97
C GLU A 109 10.15 2.77 -7.04
N LEU A 110 9.79 1.63 -6.42
CA LEU A 110 10.73 0.87 -5.59
C LEU A 110 11.93 0.39 -6.39
N HIS A 111 11.72 -0.08 -7.61
CA HIS A 111 12.79 -0.54 -8.48
C HIS A 111 13.80 0.59 -8.78
N ALA A 112 13.30 1.75 -9.21
CA ALA A 112 14.14 2.92 -9.49
C ALA A 112 14.89 3.42 -8.24
N LEU A 113 14.24 3.41 -7.06
CA LEU A 113 14.87 3.78 -5.80
C LEU A 113 15.96 2.80 -5.37
N GLY A 114 15.76 1.50 -5.64
CA GLY A 114 16.77 0.46 -5.41
C GLY A 114 18.03 0.71 -6.23
N GLU A 115 17.87 0.93 -7.54
CA GLU A 115 19.00 1.23 -8.44
C GLU A 115 19.78 2.48 -8.00
N LEU A 116 19.08 3.55 -7.60
CA LEU A 116 19.72 4.77 -7.10
C LEU A 116 20.51 4.54 -5.81
N ALA A 117 19.98 3.73 -4.89
CA ALA A 117 20.66 3.40 -3.64
C ALA A 117 21.94 2.57 -3.91
N GLU A 118 21.91 1.64 -4.86
CA GLU A 118 23.08 0.86 -5.28
C GLU A 118 24.15 1.74 -5.94
N VAL A 119 23.75 2.64 -6.84
CA VAL A 119 24.67 3.60 -7.48
C VAL A 119 25.30 4.57 -6.48
N GLN A 120 24.55 5.01 -5.46
CA GLN A 120 25.13 5.85 -4.39
C GLN A 120 26.07 5.07 -3.48
N SER A 121 25.73 3.83 -3.13
CA SER A 121 26.54 2.99 -2.24
C SER A 121 27.88 2.61 -2.88
N SER A 122 27.91 2.38 -4.19
CA SER A 122 29.13 2.10 -4.96
C SER A 122 30.06 3.31 -5.15
N LYS A 123 29.60 4.53 -4.87
CA LYS A 123 30.39 5.77 -4.93
C LYS A 123 31.01 6.15 -3.59
N LEU A 124 30.65 5.49 -2.49
CA LEU A 124 31.26 5.72 -1.19
C LEU A 124 32.58 4.93 -1.09
N PRO A 125 33.71 5.56 -0.69
CA PRO A 125 34.93 4.81 -0.44
C PRO A 125 34.68 3.81 0.68
N VAL A 126 35.10 2.56 0.47
CA VAL A 126 35.18 1.58 1.56
C VAL A 126 36.20 2.13 2.55
N GLY A 127 35.70 2.64 3.68
CA GLY A 127 36.50 3.07 4.83
C GLY A 127 36.89 1.91 5.71
#